data_AF-A0A6C0GCI7-F1
#
_entry.id   AF-A0A6C0GCI7-F1
#
_cell.length_a   1.000
_cell.length_b   1.000
_cell.length_c   1.000
_cell.angle_alpha   90.00
_cell.angle_beta   90.00
_cell.angle_gamma   90.00
#
_symmetry.space_group_name_H-M   'P 1'
#
loop_
_entity.id
_entity.type
_entity.pdbx_description
1 polymer ?
#
loop_
_entity_poly.entity_id
_entity_poly.type
_entity_poly.pdbx_seq_one_letter_code
_entity_poly.pdbx_strand_id
1 'polypeptide(L)'
;MKKRFLLVTAMFILCVVTLQAQDEIEVLKNQIASTNTSMRSTYIMIRNLIYVICGIIGLSILPGKYQKMQSGDPDAGKSMLNWGGALVFVAVGAYVLQLIFFAG
;
A
#
# COMPACT_ATOMS: atom_id res chain seq x y z
N MET A 1 34.83 -51.87 3.79
CA MET A 1 33.39 -51.63 3.97
C MET A 1 33.06 -50.49 4.95
N LYS A 2 33.77 -50.34 6.07
CA LYS A 2 33.54 -49.27 7.08
C LYS A 2 33.59 -47.83 6.55
N LYS A 3 34.51 -47.50 5.63
CA LYS A 3 34.63 -46.15 5.03
C LYS A 3 33.46 -45.77 4.12
N ARG A 4 32.88 -46.73 3.40
CA ARG A 4 31.69 -46.52 2.53
C ARG A 4 30.43 -46.33 3.37
N PHE A 5 30.32 -47.07 4.48
CA PHE A 5 29.23 -46.90 5.44
C PHE A 5 29.27 -45.52 6.12
N LEU A 6 30.46 -45.07 6.54
CA LEU A 6 30.65 -43.76 7.16
C LEU A 6 30.30 -42.60 6.20
N LEU A 7 30.58 -42.75 4.91
CA LEU A 7 30.23 -41.77 3.87
C LEU A 7 28.72 -41.62 3.67
N VAL A 8 27.98 -42.73 3.70
CA VAL A 8 26.51 -42.73 3.56
C VAL A 8 25.85 -42.09 4.77
N THR A 9 26.32 -42.41 5.99
CA THR A 9 25.80 -41.78 7.21
C THR A 9 26.05 -40.27 7.22
N ALA A 10 27.22 -39.81 6.76
CA ALA A 10 27.53 -38.39 6.65
C ALA A 10 26.63 -37.67 5.63
N MET A 11 26.35 -38.26 4.46
CA MET A 11 25.41 -37.68 3.49
C MET A 11 23.98 -37.60 4.04
N PHE A 12 23.55 -38.60 4.81
CA PHE A 12 22.21 -38.60 5.39
C PHE A 12 22.04 -37.49 6.42
N ILE A 13 23.05 -37.25 7.27
CA ILE A 13 23.05 -36.14 8.24
C ILE A 13 23.03 -34.79 7.51
N LEU A 14 23.83 -34.62 6.46
CA LEU A 14 23.84 -33.39 5.64
C LEU A 14 22.48 -33.11 4.99
N CYS A 15 21.81 -34.14 4.48
CA CYS A 15 20.48 -34.03 3.89
C CYS A 15 19.45 -33.51 4.91
N VAL A 16 19.42 -34.09 6.12
CA VAL A 16 18.48 -33.68 7.18
C VAL A 16 18.69 -32.22 7.59
N VAL A 17 19.95 -31.77 7.73
CA VAL A 17 20.25 -30.36 8.07
C VAL A 17 19.76 -29.40 6.97
N THR A 18 19.89 -29.77 5.70
CA THR A 18 19.40 -28.92 4.60
C THR A 18 17.87 -28.84 4.49
N LEU A 19 17.15 -29.90 4.87
CA LEU A 19 15.68 -29.90 4.87
C LEU A 19 15.12 -28.96 5.96
N GLN A 20 15.70 -29.00 7.16
CA GLN A 20 15.29 -28.11 8.25
C GLN A 20 15.50 -26.62 7.92
N ALA A 21 16.59 -26.28 7.21
CA ALA A 21 16.83 -24.91 6.76
C ALA A 21 15.86 -24.47 5.64
N GLN A 22 15.33 -25.40 4.84
CA GLN A 22 14.36 -25.09 3.79
C GLN A 22 12.98 -24.75 4.36
N ASP A 23 12.54 -25.48 5.39
CA ASP A 23 11.27 -25.22 6.07
C ASP A 23 11.24 -23.81 6.68
N GLU A 24 12.32 -23.38 7.33
CA GLU A 24 12.43 -22.04 7.90
C GLU A 24 12.41 -20.94 6.82
N ILE A 25 13.06 -21.18 5.68
CA ILE A 25 13.05 -20.25 4.54
C ILE A 25 11.65 -20.16 3.90
N GLU A 26 10.91 -21.28 3.83
CA GLU A 26 9.55 -21.29 3.31
C GLU A 26 8.57 -20.56 4.23
N VAL A 27 8.68 -20.77 5.55
CA VAL A 27 7.90 -20.03 6.54
C VAL A 27 8.14 -18.53 6.41
N LEU A 28 9.41 -18.09 6.29
CA LEU A 28 9.76 -16.68 6.09
C LEU A 28 9.17 -16.11 4.79
N LYS A 29 9.23 -16.85 3.68
CA LYS A 29 8.63 -16.42 2.40
C LYS A 29 7.11 -16.22 2.53
N ASN A 30 6.43 -17.14 3.20
CA ASN A 30 4.98 -17.08 3.41
C ASN A 30 4.59 -15.92 4.35
N GLN A 31 5.40 -15.64 5.38
CA GLN A 31 5.20 -14.49 6.27
C GLN A 31 5.38 -13.15 5.56
N ILE A 32 6.38 -13.03 4.69
CA ILE A 32 6.58 -11.82 3.87
C ILE A 32 5.42 -11.64 2.89
N ALA A 33 5.00 -12.72 2.21
CA ALA A 33 3.89 -12.68 1.27
C ALA A 33 2.56 -12.28 1.94
N SER A 34 2.24 -12.87 3.09
CA SER A 34 1.03 -12.55 3.86
C SER A 34 1.03 -11.13 4.45
N THR A 35 2.21 -10.62 4.82
CA THR A 35 2.35 -9.23 5.26
C THR A 35 2.10 -8.28 4.09
N ASN A 36 2.70 -8.53 2.93
CA ASN A 36 2.51 -7.72 1.73
C ASN A 36 1.03 -7.68 1.28
N THR A 37 0.31 -8.80 1.34
CA THR A 37 -1.12 -8.85 1.00
C THR A 37 -1.96 -8.07 2.01
N SER A 38 -1.66 -8.20 3.30
CA SER A 38 -2.34 -7.45 4.36
C SER A 38 -2.13 -5.95 4.20
N MET A 39 -0.90 -5.51 3.96
CA MET A 39 -0.58 -4.09 3.72
C MET A 39 -1.30 -3.54 2.49
N ARG A 40 -1.36 -4.30 1.38
CA ARG A 40 -2.13 -3.92 0.18
C ARG A 40 -3.63 -3.75 0.49
N SER A 41 -4.21 -4.69 1.25
CA SER A 41 -5.63 -4.64 1.61
C SER A 41 -5.97 -3.44 2.48
N THR A 42 -5.21 -3.21 3.55
CA THR A 42 -5.37 -2.04 4.43
C THR A 42 -5.19 -0.74 3.66
N TYR A 43 -4.23 -0.70 2.72
CA TYR A 43 -4.00 0.48 1.89
C TYR A 43 -5.19 0.78 0.97
N ILE A 44 -5.77 -0.23 0.32
CA ILE A 44 -6.98 -0.07 -0.52
C ILE A 44 -8.15 0.48 0.30
N MET A 45 -8.31 0.01 1.54
CA MET A 45 -9.34 0.52 2.46
C MET A 45 -9.13 2.01 2.75
N ILE A 46 -7.90 2.42 3.08
CA ILE A 46 -7.55 3.81 3.35
C ILE A 46 -7.77 4.69 2.11
N ARG A 47 -7.31 4.24 0.93
CA ARG A 47 -7.48 4.96 -0.34
C ARG A 47 -8.96 5.20 -0.66
N ASN A 48 -9.80 4.18 -0.48
CA ASN A 48 -11.24 4.31 -0.72
C ASN A 48 -11.88 5.31 0.27
N LEU A 49 -11.46 5.28 1.54
CA LEU A 49 -11.91 6.25 2.54
C LEU A 49 -11.54 7.69 2.16
N ILE A 50 -10.32 7.91 1.66
CA ILE A 50 -9.88 9.22 1.16
C ILE A 50 -10.80 9.71 0.04
N TYR A 51 -11.11 8.88 -0.96
CA TYR A 51 -12.01 9.28 -2.05
C TYR A 51 -13.42 9.60 -1.58
N VAL A 52 -13.96 8.84 -0.62
CA VAL A 52 -15.27 9.12 -0.01
C VAL A 52 -15.24 10.46 0.71
N ILE A 53 -14.22 10.73 1.51
CA ILE A 53 -14.06 12.01 2.23
C ILE A 53 -13.93 13.16 1.23
N CYS A 54 -13.09 13.02 0.20
CA CYS A 54 -12.95 14.01 -0.88
C CYS A 54 -14.29 14.26 -1.59
N GLY A 55 -15.09 13.23 -1.85
CA GLY A 55 -16.41 13.36 -2.46
C GLY A 55 -17.41 14.11 -1.59
N ILE A 56 -17.47 13.80 -0.29
CA ILE A 56 -18.35 14.48 0.68
C ILE A 56 -17.95 15.96 0.80
N ILE A 57 -16.67 16.22 1.03
CA ILE A 57 -16.12 17.56 1.15
C ILE A 57 -16.34 18.36 -0.14
N GLY A 58 -16.13 17.73 -1.30
CA GLY A 58 -16.43 18.23 -2.64
C GLY A 58 -17.88 18.71 -2.75
N LEU A 59 -18.83 17.82 -2.48
CA LEU A 59 -20.26 18.12 -2.57
C LEU A 59 -20.71 19.21 -1.60
N SER A 60 -20.20 19.21 -0.37
CA SER A 60 -20.65 20.17 0.65
C SER A 60 -20.15 21.60 0.44
N ILE A 61 -18.92 21.78 -0.06
CA ILE A 61 -18.27 23.10 -0.07
C ILE A 61 -18.37 23.78 -1.45
N LEU A 62 -18.44 22.99 -2.52
CA LEU A 62 -18.45 23.49 -3.89
C LEU A 62 -19.58 24.49 -4.20
N PRO A 63 -20.84 24.29 -3.76
CA PRO A 63 -21.92 25.25 -4.00
C PRO A 63 -21.64 26.63 -3.38
N GLY A 64 -21.16 26.66 -2.13
CA GLY A 64 -20.85 27.91 -1.42
C GLY A 64 -19.67 28.66 -2.05
N LYS A 65 -18.67 27.95 -2.56
CA LYS A 65 -17.53 28.57 -3.27
C LYS A 65 -17.93 29.12 -4.64
N TYR A 66 -18.78 28.42 -5.38
CA TYR A 66 -19.33 28.94 -6.64
C TYR A 66 -20.15 30.20 -6.43
N GLN A 67 -20.97 30.25 -5.38
CA GLN A 67 -21.77 31.42 -5.07
C GLN A 67 -20.88 32.65 -4.77
N LYS A 68 -19.79 32.47 -4.00
CA LYS A 68 -18.83 33.55 -3.73
C LYS A 68 -18.10 34.05 -4.98
N MET A 69 -17.79 33.15 -5.91
CA MET A 69 -17.17 33.52 -7.19
C MET A 69 -18.14 34.32 -8.07
N GLN A 70 -19.43 33.96 -8.10
CA GLN A 70 -20.45 34.70 -8.83
C GLN A 70 -20.73 36.09 -8.22
N SER A 71 -20.59 36.24 -6.90
CA SER A 71 -20.77 37.53 -6.22
C SER A 71 -19.59 38.50 -6.38
N GLY A 72 -18.56 38.15 -7.14
CA GLY A 72 -17.41 39.02 -7.40
C GLY A 72 -16.45 39.19 -6.21
N ASP A 73 -16.45 38.25 -5.26
CA ASP A 73 -15.53 38.27 -4.10
C ASP A 73 -14.07 38.09 -4.58
N PRO A 74 -13.17 39.08 -4.40
CA PRO A 74 -11.78 39.03 -4.85
C PRO A 74 -10.98 37.85 -4.25
N ASP A 75 -11.37 37.37 -3.06
CA ASP A 75 -10.68 36.30 -2.35
C ASP A 75 -11.25 34.91 -2.68
N ALA A 76 -12.39 34.84 -3.37
CA ALA A 76 -13.04 33.57 -3.74
C ALA A 76 -12.17 32.74 -4.68
N GLY A 77 -11.54 33.37 -5.68
CA GLY A 77 -10.66 32.67 -6.63
C GLY A 77 -9.45 32.04 -5.96
N LYS A 78 -8.78 32.78 -5.06
CA LYS A 78 -7.64 32.27 -4.28
C LYS A 78 -8.06 31.16 -3.32
N SER A 79 -9.20 31.33 -2.65
CA SER A 79 -9.74 30.33 -1.74
C SER A 79 -10.14 29.04 -2.47
N MET A 80 -10.71 29.16 -3.66
CA MET A 80 -11.12 28.01 -4.47
C MET A 80 -9.90 27.27 -5.05
N LEU A 81 -8.86 27.99 -5.47
CA LEU A 81 -7.61 27.40 -5.92
C LEU A 81 -6.91 26.61 -4.79
N ASN A 82 -6.78 27.21 -3.61
CA ASN A 82 -6.12 26.56 -2.48
C ASN A 82 -6.87 25.29 -2.04
N TRP A 83 -8.19 25.37 -1.92
CA TRP A 83 -9.00 24.26 -1.46
C TRP A 83 -9.18 23.16 -2.53
N GLY A 84 -9.40 23.56 -3.78
CA GLY A 84 -9.49 22.63 -4.91
C GLY A 84 -8.16 21.92 -5.17
N GLY A 85 -7.05 22.64 -5.07
CA GLY A 85 -5.70 22.09 -5.18
C GLY A 85 -5.41 21.06 -4.08
N ALA A 86 -5.76 21.36 -2.83
CA ALA A 86 -5.57 20.42 -1.72
C ALA A 86 -6.38 19.13 -1.90
N LEU A 87 -7.64 19.22 -2.36
CA LEU A 87 -8.51 18.06 -2.57
C LEU A 87 -7.98 17.14 -3.67
N VAL A 88 -7.53 17.73 -4.79
CA VAL A 88 -6.89 16.97 -5.88
C VAL A 88 -5.56 16.37 -5.43
N PHE A 89 -4.74 17.13 -4.71
CA PHE A 89 -3.44 16.67 -4.24
C PHE A 89 -3.56 15.42 -3.35
N VAL A 90 -4.51 15.42 -2.41
CA VAL A 90 -4.76 14.27 -1.53
C VAL A 90 -5.28 13.06 -2.33
N ALA A 91 -6.25 13.26 -3.23
CA ALA A 91 -6.82 12.19 -4.04
C ALA A 91 -5.79 11.55 -5.00
N VAL A 92 -4.98 12.37 -5.66
CA VAL A 92 -3.93 11.93 -6.59
C VAL A 92 -2.76 11.33 -5.81
N GLY A 93 -2.38 11.89 -4.66
CA GLY A 93 -1.33 11.34 -3.80
C GLY A 93 -1.64 9.91 -3.36
N ALA A 94 -2.89 9.62 -3.01
CA ALA A 94 -3.33 8.27 -2.70
C ALA A 94 -3.26 7.31 -3.91
N TYR A 95 -3.41 7.82 -5.14
CA TYR A 95 -3.24 7.02 -6.35
C TYR A 95 -1.75 6.76 -6.65
N VAL A 96 -0.90 7.79 -6.56
CA VAL A 96 0.54 7.68 -6.84
C VAL A 96 1.22 6.74 -5.85
N LEU A 97 0.89 6.82 -4.56
CA LEU A 97 1.40 5.89 -3.56
C LEU A 97 1.00 4.43 -3.87
N GLN A 98 -0.21 4.21 -4.41
CA GLN A 98 -0.60 2.89 -4.90
C GLN A 98 0.28 2.40 -6.04
N LEU A 99 0.57 3.27 -6.99
CA LEU A 99 1.38 2.94 -8.16
C LEU A 99 2.83 2.61 -7.79
N ILE A 100 3.43 3.36 -6.85
CA ILE A 100 4.84 3.17 -6.47
C ILE A 100 5.02 1.91 -5.62
N PHE A 101 4.15 1.68 -4.64
CA PHE A 101 4.38 0.65 -3.62
C PHE A 101 3.59 -0.64 -3.81
N PHE A 102 2.49 -0.61 -4.56
CA PHE A 102 1.52 -1.71 -4.57
C PHE A 102 1.14 -2.21 -5.97
N ALA A 103 1.69 -1.63 -7.05
CA ALA A 103 1.40 -2.04 -8.43
C ALA A 103 2.33 -3.12 -9.00
N GLY A 104 3.43 -3.45 -8.33
CA GLY A 104 4.30 -4.60 -8.62
C GLY A 104 4.19 -5.61 -7.50
#